data_AF-A0A971RGB9-F1
#
_entry.id   AF-A0A971RGB9-F1
#
_cell.length_a   1.000
_cell.length_b   1.000
_cell.length_c   1.000
_cell.angle_alpha   90.00
_cell.angle_beta   90.00
_cell.angle_gamma   90.00
#
_symmetry.space_group_name_H-M   'P 1'
#
loop_
_entity.id
_entity.type
_entity.pdbx_description
1 polymer ?
#
loop_
_entity_poly.entity_id
_entity_poly.type
_entity_poly.pdbx_seq_one_letter_code
_entity_poly.pdbx_strand_id
1 'polypeptide(L)'
;MLRLWTDAGIYGLGEVALAYGTGSAAGAAMVRQLVERYALGADPFRIEQLWHRMFRETFWALGGGPVVYGGMSAIDVALWDIKGKA
;
A
#
# COMPACT_ATOMS: atom_id res chain seq x y z
N MET A 1 -10.06 -3.84 -2.09
CA MET A 1 -9.99 -2.54 -1.40
C MET A 1 -9.13 -2.64 -0.14
N LEU A 2 -8.34 -1.60 0.11
CA LEU A 2 -7.57 -1.35 1.33
C LEU A 2 -8.17 -0.14 2.05
N ARG A 3 -8.26 -0.19 3.38
CA ARG A 3 -8.58 0.96 4.22
C ARG A 3 -7.54 1.08 5.32
N LEU A 4 -6.80 2.18 5.36
CA LEU A 4 -5.81 2.49 6.38
C LEU A 4 -6.38 3.49 7.36
N TRP A 5 -6.23 3.23 8.66
CA TRP A 5 -6.67 4.12 9.73
C TRP A 5 -5.45 4.77 10.39
N THR A 6 -5.57 6.06 10.70
CA THR A 6 -4.65 6.76 11.59
C THR A 6 -5.18 6.73 13.03
N ASP A 7 -4.30 7.02 13.98
CA ASP A 7 -4.63 7.25 15.39
C ASP A 7 -5.53 8.48 15.61
N ALA A 8 -5.47 9.45 14.69
CA ALA A 8 -6.36 10.62 14.66
C ALA A 8 -7.78 10.31 14.13
N GLY A 9 -8.10 9.05 13.80
CA GLY A 9 -9.42 8.64 13.31
C GLY A 9 -9.71 8.99 11.84
N ILE A 10 -8.70 9.47 11.10
CA ILE A 10 -8.78 9.70 9.65
C ILE A 10 -8.47 8.37 8.96
N TYR A 11 -9.18 8.07 7.87
CA TYR A 11 -8.87 6.90 7.05
C TYR A 11 -8.65 7.26 5.58
N GLY A 12 -7.75 6.50 4.97
CA GLY A 12 -7.48 6.51 3.54
C GLY A 12 -7.97 5.25 2.85
N LEU A 13 -8.44 5.40 1.62
CA LEU A 13 -8.86 4.31 0.75
C LEU A 13 -7.86 4.11 -0.37
N GLY A 14 -7.58 2.84 -0.65
CA GLY A 14 -6.78 2.43 -1.78
C GLY A 14 -7.29 1.14 -2.41
N GLU A 15 -6.87 0.87 -3.63
CA GLU A 15 -7.30 -0.30 -4.37
C GLU A 15 -6.11 -1.05 -4.97
N VAL A 16 -6.09 -2.37 -4.76
CA VAL A 16 -5.22 -3.26 -5.50
C VAL A 16 -5.92 -3.57 -6.82
N ALA A 17 -5.52 -2.90 -7.90
CA ALA A 17 -6.17 -2.96 -9.21
C ALA A 17 -5.92 -4.29 -9.98
N LEU A 18 -6.17 -5.42 -9.32
CA LEU A 18 -6.16 -6.78 -9.88
C LEU A 18 -7.58 -7.36 -9.86
N ALA A 19 -8.55 -6.58 -10.36
CA ALA A 19 -9.98 -6.88 -10.28
C ALA A 19 -10.46 -7.94 -11.28
N TYR A 20 -9.71 -8.16 -12.36
CA TYR A 20 -10.02 -9.13 -13.41
C TYR A 20 -8.79 -9.97 -13.78
N GLY A 21 -9.02 -11.08 -14.48
CA GLY A 21 -7.97 -12.06 -14.79
C GLY A 21 -7.63 -12.95 -13.59
N THR A 22 -6.36 -13.33 -13.46
CA THR A 22 -5.86 -14.17 -12.36
C THR A 22 -4.86 -13.39 -11.51
N GLY A 23 -4.93 -13.56 -10.18
CA GLY A 23 -3.99 -12.90 -9.24
C GLY A 23 -4.64 -12.04 -8.15
N SER A 24 -5.96 -11.90 -8.12
CA SER A 24 -6.67 -11.12 -7.09
C SER A 24 -6.34 -11.57 -5.66
N ALA A 25 -6.32 -12.89 -5.40
CA ALA A 25 -5.95 -13.45 -4.11
C ALA A 25 -4.49 -13.14 -3.73
N ALA A 26 -3.57 -13.20 -4.70
CA ALA A 26 -2.17 -12.84 -4.49
C ALA A 26 -2.02 -11.34 -4.20
N GLY A 27 -2.77 -10.48 -4.89
CA GLY A 27 -2.81 -9.04 -4.62
C GLY A 27 -3.31 -8.71 -3.22
N ALA A 28 -4.39 -9.37 -2.77
CA ALA A 28 -4.91 -9.22 -1.42
C ALA A 28 -3.90 -9.66 -0.34
N ALA A 29 -3.22 -10.79 -0.56
CA ALA A 29 -2.17 -11.25 0.34
C ALA A 29 -0.96 -10.31 0.36
N MET A 30 -0.55 -9.81 -0.82
CA MET A 30 0.59 -8.90 -0.98
C MET A 30 0.36 -7.58 -0.24
N VAL A 31 -0.77 -6.91 -0.47
CA VAL A 31 -1.05 -5.63 0.21
C VAL A 31 -1.09 -5.80 1.73
N ARG A 32 -1.64 -6.92 2.24
CA ARG A 32 -1.64 -7.22 3.67
C ARG A 32 -0.22 -7.29 4.23
N GLN A 33 0.67 -8.04 3.58
CA GLN A 33 2.06 -8.19 4.02
C GLN A 33 2.84 -6.86 3.95
N LEU A 34 2.62 -6.06 2.90
CA LEU A 34 3.24 -4.74 2.77
C LEU A 34 2.79 -3.80 3.89
N VAL A 35 1.49 -3.77 4.20
CA VAL A 35 0.95 -2.94 5.29
C VAL A 35 1.55 -3.36 6.63
N GLU A 36 1.51 -4.66 6.95
CA GLU A 36 2.04 -5.21 8.20
C GLU A 36 3.52 -4.89 8.38
N ARG A 37 4.31 -4.94 7.30
CA ARG A 37 5.76 -4.74 7.36
C ARG A 37 6.19 -3.27 7.36
N TYR A 38 5.52 -2.42 6.60
CA TYR A 38 6.01 -1.07 6.29
C TYR A 38 5.10 0.07 6.75
N ALA A 39 3.77 -0.12 6.77
CA ALA A 39 2.83 0.98 6.99
C ALA A 39 2.32 1.06 8.44
N LEU A 40 2.17 -0.07 9.15
CA LEU A 40 1.74 -0.06 10.54
C LEU A 40 2.75 0.69 11.44
N GLY A 41 2.25 1.66 12.21
CA GLY A 41 3.07 2.49 13.09
C GLY A 41 3.94 3.53 12.38
N ALA A 42 3.86 3.64 11.05
CA ALA A 42 4.55 4.68 10.30
C ALA A 42 3.74 5.98 10.24
N ASP A 43 4.45 7.09 10.10
CA ASP A 43 3.83 8.40 9.83
C ASP A 43 3.26 8.42 8.39
N PRO A 44 1.93 8.60 8.21
CA PRO A 44 1.29 8.57 6.90
C PRO A 44 1.71 9.75 6.00
N PHE A 45 2.30 10.83 6.54
CA PHE A 45 2.76 11.96 5.74
C PHE A 45 4.15 11.74 5.12
N ARG A 46 4.86 10.66 5.51
CA ARG A 46 6.15 10.27 4.92
C ARG A 46 5.99 9.38 3.69
N ILE A 47 5.10 9.78 2.77
CA ILE A 47 4.67 8.98 1.61
C ILE A 47 5.86 8.50 0.77
N GLU A 48 6.72 9.41 0.32
CA GLU A 48 7.90 9.08 -0.50
C GLU A 48 8.86 8.13 0.22
N GLN A 49 9.04 8.31 1.54
CA GLN A 49 9.88 7.39 2.32
C GLN A 49 9.25 6.01 2.34
N LEU A 50 7.96 5.89 2.64
CA LEU A 50 7.26 4.62 2.69
C LEU A 50 7.29 3.91 1.33
N TRP A 51 7.09 4.68 0.26
CA TRP A 51 7.19 4.18 -1.11
C TRP A 51 8.58 3.61 -1.39
N HIS A 52 9.64 4.38 -1.09
CA HIS A 52 11.02 3.92 -1.28
C HIS A 52 11.38 2.70 -0.43
N ARG A 53 10.89 2.62 0.81
CA ARG A 53 11.08 1.46 1.67
C ARG A 53 10.42 0.22 1.08
N MET A 54 9.15 0.32 0.65
CA MET A 54 8.48 -0.80 -0.02
C MET A 54 9.21 -1.19 -1.33
N PHE A 55 9.64 -0.22 -2.13
CA PHE A 55 10.31 -0.50 -3.40
C PHE A 55 11.67 -1.20 -3.21
N ARG A 56 12.47 -0.78 -2.22
CA ARG A 56 13.84 -1.29 -2.05
C ARG A 56 13.94 -2.46 -1.07
N GLU A 57 13.14 -2.47 -0.01
CA GLU A 57 13.29 -3.43 1.10
C GLU A 57 12.43 -4.69 0.91
N THR A 58 11.50 -4.74 -0.05
CA THR A 58 10.69 -5.95 -0.31
C THR A 58 11.43 -7.00 -1.14
N PHE A 59 12.60 -6.66 -1.70
CA PHE A 59 13.32 -7.37 -2.76
C PHE A 59 12.53 -7.50 -4.08
N TRP A 60 11.28 -7.97 -4.01
CA TRP A 60 10.41 -8.29 -5.15
C TRP A 60 9.95 -7.10 -5.97
N ALA A 61 10.01 -5.87 -5.43
CA ALA A 61 9.68 -4.69 -6.21
C ALA A 61 10.81 -4.28 -7.18
N LEU A 62 12.05 -4.74 -6.99
CA LEU A 62 13.14 -4.52 -7.95
C LEU A 62 12.98 -5.46 -9.14
N GLY A 63 12.49 -4.94 -10.26
CA GLY A 63 12.07 -5.78 -11.40
C GLY A 63 10.74 -6.48 -11.16
N GLY A 64 9.89 -5.90 -10.30
CA GLY A 64 8.63 -6.48 -9.86
C GLY A 64 7.55 -6.57 -10.95
N GLY A 65 6.36 -6.95 -10.52
CA GLY A 65 5.21 -7.17 -11.39
C GLY A 65 3.87 -6.72 -10.78
N PRO A 66 2.75 -7.05 -11.43
CA PRO A 66 1.44 -6.51 -11.09
C PRO A 66 1.00 -6.76 -9.63
N VAL A 67 1.42 -7.87 -9.03
CA VAL A 67 1.07 -8.22 -7.65
C VAL A 67 1.73 -7.28 -6.64
N VAL A 68 3.05 -7.12 -6.68
CA VAL A 68 3.78 -6.25 -5.74
C VAL A 68 3.45 -4.78 -5.98
N TYR A 69 3.40 -4.34 -7.25
CA TYR A 69 3.07 -2.96 -7.58
C TYR A 69 1.61 -2.62 -7.28
N GLY A 70 0.68 -3.56 -7.47
CA GLY A 70 -0.72 -3.37 -7.08
C GLY A 70 -0.87 -3.18 -5.57
N GLY A 71 -0.13 -3.95 -4.76
CA GLY A 71 -0.10 -3.76 -3.31
C GLY A 71 0.50 -2.42 -2.89
N MET A 72 1.64 -2.02 -3.48
CA MET A 72 2.27 -0.73 -3.22
C MET A 72 1.37 0.45 -3.62
N SER A 73 0.75 0.37 -4.80
CA SER A 73 -0.15 1.41 -5.30
C SER A 73 -1.37 1.59 -4.40
N ALA A 74 -1.96 0.50 -3.90
CA ALA A 74 -3.07 0.59 -2.95
C ALA A 74 -2.69 1.34 -1.68
N ILE A 75 -1.48 1.13 -1.16
CA ILE A 75 -0.97 1.83 0.02
C ILE A 75 -0.72 3.31 -0.32
N ASP A 76 -0.02 3.60 -1.41
CA ASP A 76 0.30 4.96 -1.84
C ASP A 76 -0.95 5.83 -2.01
N VAL A 77 -1.97 5.32 -2.71
CA VAL A 77 -3.25 6.01 -2.91
C VAL A 77 -3.95 6.25 -1.57
N ALA A 78 -3.96 5.27 -0.67
CA ALA A 78 -4.56 5.43 0.66
C ALA A 78 -3.83 6.51 1.50
N LEU A 79 -2.50 6.60 1.40
CA LEU A 79 -1.73 7.63 2.09
C LEU A 79 -2.03 9.04 1.54
N TRP A 80 -2.14 9.18 0.22
CA TRP A 80 -2.56 10.45 -0.39
C TRP A 80 -3.99 10.85 -0.02
N ASP A 81 -4.90 9.89 0.07
CA ASP A 81 -6.28 10.12 0.54
C ASP A 81 -6.31 10.58 2.01
N ILE A 82 -5.49 10.00 2.89
CA ILE A 82 -5.30 10.49 4.27
C ILE A 82 -4.80 11.94 4.25
N LYS A 83 -3.77 12.22 3.45
CA LYS A 83 -3.16 13.54 3.36
C LYS A 83 -4.11 14.61 2.81
N GLY A 84 -5.02 14.24 1.92
CA GLY A 84 -6.05 15.15 1.40
C GLY A 84 -7.18 15.45 2.39
N LYS A 85 -7.38 14.58 3.40
CA LYS A 85 -8.43 14.72 4.42
C LYS A 85 -7.97 15.42 5.70
N ALA A 86 -6.66 15.38 5.99
CA ALA A 86 -6.04 16.03 7.14
C ALA A 86 -5.71 17.50 6.85
#